data_AF-A0A7S2MQ12-F1
#
_entry.id   AF-A0A7S2MQ12-F1
#
_cell.length_a   1.000
_cell.length_b   1.000
_cell.length_c   1.000
_cell.angle_alpha   90.00
_cell.angle_beta   90.00
_cell.angle_gamma   90.00
#
_symmetry.space_group_name_H-M   'P 1'
#
loop_
_entity.id
_entity.type
_entity.pdbx_description
1 polymer ?
#
loop_
_entity_poly.entity_id
_entity_poly.type
_entity_poly.pdbx_seq_one_letter_code
_entity_poly.pdbx_strand_id
1 'polypeptide(L)'
;SPTQAPFVEVRHLSEHEALKAGRSASSPSCGQVVGRTRPHEGGNKKPRWDGPPLSVDPARGGALLFRVLISGVLGSDVSCGECLVDLSSLLQQQSPLTVQLHRKGEPTGFLLFAF
;
A
#
# COMPACT_ATOMS: atom_id res chain seq x y z
N SER A 1 -4.98 4.26 -25.35
CA SER A 1 -5.44 3.15 -24.50
C SER A 1 -6.17 3.72 -23.31
N PRO A 2 -7.34 3.20 -22.89
CA PRO A 2 -7.97 3.64 -21.66
C PRO A 2 -7.00 3.41 -20.51
N THR A 3 -6.58 4.48 -19.85
CA THR A 3 -5.69 4.41 -18.70
C THR A 3 -6.44 3.72 -17.58
N GLN A 4 -6.04 2.50 -17.24
CA GLN A 4 -6.64 1.73 -16.18
C GLN A 4 -6.44 2.45 -14.84
N ALA A 5 -7.52 2.61 -14.09
CA ALA A 5 -7.58 3.39 -12.88
C ALA A 5 -6.77 2.73 -11.75
N PRO A 6 -5.85 3.45 -11.08
CA PRO A 6 -5.12 2.90 -9.96
C PRO A 6 -6.00 2.79 -8.72
N PHE A 7 -5.74 1.76 -7.91
CA PHE A 7 -6.34 1.55 -6.60
C PHE A 7 -5.27 1.14 -5.60
N VAL A 8 -5.60 1.21 -4.31
CA VAL A 8 -4.70 0.83 -3.22
C VAL A 8 -5.22 -0.44 -2.58
N GLU A 9 -4.37 -1.46 -2.52
CA GLU A 9 -4.56 -2.64 -1.69
C GLU A 9 -3.75 -2.47 -0.40
N VAL A 10 -4.38 -2.74 0.74
CA VAL A 10 -3.73 -2.71 2.04
C VAL A 10 -3.68 -4.11 2.61
N ARG A 11 -2.49 -4.52 3.03
CA ARG A 11 -2.25 -5.83 3.64
C ARG A 11 -1.67 -5.66 5.03
N HIS A 12 -2.17 -6.44 5.97
CA HIS A 12 -1.55 -6.58 7.28
C HIS A 12 -0.51 -7.68 7.23
N LEU A 13 0.70 -7.38 7.70
CA LEU A 13 1.80 -8.33 7.81
C LEU A 13 1.99 -8.70 9.28
N SER A 14 2.29 -9.96 9.55
CA SER A 14 2.87 -10.34 10.85
C SER A 14 4.30 -9.82 10.97
N GLU A 15 4.84 -9.69 12.18
CA GLU A 15 6.21 -9.22 12.41
C GLU A 15 7.26 -9.95 11.54
N HIS A 16 7.16 -11.27 11.47
CA HIS A 16 8.05 -12.09 10.67
C HIS A 16 7.92 -11.81 9.16
N GLU A 17 6.71 -11.54 8.66
CA GLU A 17 6.52 -11.13 7.26
C GLU A 17 7.03 -9.72 6.99
N ALA A 18 6.85 -8.80 7.95
CA ALA A 18 7.37 -7.43 7.88
C ALA A 18 8.88 -7.41 7.75
N LEU A 19 9.57 -8.20 8.59
CA LEU A 19 11.03 -8.36 8.57
C LEU A 19 11.52 -8.92 7.22
N LYS A 20 10.75 -9.82 6.61
CA LYS A 20 11.04 -10.35 5.27
C LYS A 20 10.79 -9.32 4.17
N ALA A 21 9.68 -8.60 4.23
CA ALA A 21 9.32 -7.57 3.26
C ALA A 21 10.34 -6.42 3.26
N GLY A 22 10.81 -5.98 4.44
CA GLY A 22 11.87 -4.97 4.57
C GLY A 22 13.23 -5.42 4.00
N ARG A 23 13.47 -6.73 3.87
CA ARG A 23 14.69 -7.30 3.27
C ARG A 23 14.53 -7.68 1.80
N SER A 24 13.30 -7.76 1.29
CA SER A 24 13.01 -8.23 -0.06
C SER A 24 11.81 -7.47 -0.63
N ALA A 25 12.09 -6.41 -1.39
CA ALA A 25 11.12 -5.53 -2.05
C ALA A 25 10.36 -6.19 -3.23
N SER A 26 10.10 -7.49 -3.14
CA SER A 26 9.65 -8.30 -4.27
C SER A 26 8.80 -9.51 -3.93
N SER A 27 8.25 -9.66 -2.71
CA SER A 27 7.39 -10.80 -2.39
C SER A 27 5.89 -10.46 -2.60
N PRO A 28 5.28 -10.84 -3.74
CA PRO A 28 3.94 -10.38 -4.12
C PRO A 28 2.79 -10.98 -3.29
N SER A 29 3.08 -11.90 -2.35
CA SER A 29 2.07 -12.72 -1.68
C SER A 29 2.08 -12.67 -0.14
N CYS A 30 2.95 -11.89 0.51
CA CYS A 30 2.98 -11.82 1.98
C CYS A 30 1.81 -11.00 2.57
N GLY A 31 1.30 -11.42 3.73
CA GLY A 31 0.28 -10.70 4.50
C GLY A 31 -1.17 -10.94 4.07
N GLN A 32 -2.11 -10.61 4.96
CA GLN A 32 -3.54 -10.72 4.73
C GLN A 32 -4.08 -9.41 4.14
N VAL A 33 -4.90 -9.46 3.07
CA VAL A 33 -5.61 -8.27 2.58
C VAL A 33 -6.63 -7.83 3.63
N VAL A 34 -6.50 -6.59 4.10
CA VAL A 34 -7.38 -5.98 5.11
C VAL A 34 -8.22 -4.84 4.55
N GLY A 35 -7.88 -4.34 3.36
CA GLY A 35 -8.69 -3.33 2.68
C GLY A 35 -8.28 -3.11 1.24
N ARG A 36 -9.22 -2.60 0.45
CA ARG A 36 -8.99 -2.13 -0.92
C ARG A 36 -9.79 -0.85 -1.14
N THR A 37 -9.16 0.14 -1.76
CA THR A 37 -9.86 1.37 -2.16
C THR A 37 -10.58 1.17 -3.49
N ARG A 38 -11.51 2.08 -3.82
CA ARG A 38 -12.09 2.12 -5.16
C ARG A 38 -11.04 2.61 -6.17
N PRO A 39 -11.05 2.11 -7.42
CA PRO A 39 -10.20 2.65 -8.47
C PRO A 39 -10.47 4.14 -8.72
N HIS A 40 -9.42 4.92 -8.92
CA HIS A 40 -9.54 6.34 -9.22
C HIS A 40 -9.67 6.57 -10.74
N GLU A 41 -10.82 7.07 -11.18
CA GLU A 41 -11.08 7.31 -12.61
C GLU A 41 -10.28 8.51 -13.17
N GLY A 42 -10.12 8.56 -14.49
CA GLY A 42 -9.71 9.79 -15.19
C GLY A 42 -8.21 10.11 -15.25
N GLY A 43 -7.31 9.16 -14.97
CA GLY A 43 -5.86 9.38 -15.19
C GLY A 43 -5.24 10.48 -14.31
N ASN A 44 -5.83 10.75 -13.15
CA ASN A 44 -5.30 11.70 -12.18
C ASN A 44 -3.89 11.27 -11.74
N LYS A 45 -2.90 12.16 -11.88
CA LYS A 45 -1.51 11.93 -11.44
C LYS A 45 -1.33 12.05 -9.92
N LYS A 46 -2.34 12.56 -9.21
CA LYS A 46 -2.39 12.70 -7.75
C LYS A 46 -3.75 12.18 -7.25
N PRO A 47 -4.03 10.88 -7.42
CA PRO A 47 -5.28 10.30 -6.97
C PRO A 47 -5.40 10.42 -5.45
N ARG A 48 -6.59 10.79 -4.98
CA ARG A 48 -6.95 10.73 -3.57
C ARG A 48 -7.90 9.56 -3.38
N TRP A 49 -7.59 8.67 -2.45
CA TRP A 49 -8.47 7.56 -2.10
C TRP A 49 -8.97 7.73 -0.69
N ASP A 50 -10.28 7.92 -0.55
CA ASP A 50 -10.95 7.78 0.72
C ASP A 50 -11.33 6.29 0.87
N GLY A 51 -10.54 5.57 1.69
CA GLY A 51 -10.74 4.15 1.96
C GLY A 51 -11.64 3.92 3.17
N PRO A 52 -12.24 2.71 3.32
CA PRO A 52 -12.92 2.37 4.55
C PRO A 52 -11.95 2.39 5.74
N PRO A 53 -12.42 2.67 6.97
CA PRO A 53 -11.60 2.54 8.17
C PRO A 53 -11.01 1.13 8.25
N LEU A 54 -9.71 1.05 8.52
CA LEU A 54 -9.02 -0.22 8.70
C LEU A 54 -8.98 -0.54 10.19
N SER A 55 -9.60 -1.64 10.60
CA SER A 55 -9.42 -2.17 11.96
C SER A 55 -8.14 -3.02 11.98
N VAL A 56 -7.11 -2.52 12.64
CA VAL A 56 -5.83 -3.22 12.78
C VAL A 56 -5.60 -3.49 14.25
N ASP A 57 -5.23 -4.72 14.59
CA ASP A 57 -4.90 -5.11 15.96
C ASP A 57 -3.41 -4.82 16.22
N PRO A 58 -3.07 -3.77 16.99
CA PRO A 58 -1.68 -3.41 17.27
C PRO A 58 -0.95 -4.48 18.08
N ALA A 59 -1.66 -5.32 18.84
CA ALA A 59 -1.03 -6.38 19.64
C ALA A 59 -0.47 -7.53 18.78
N ARG A 60 -0.88 -7.61 17.51
CA ARG A 60 -0.42 -8.67 16.60
C ARG A 60 0.88 -8.34 15.88
N GLY A 61 1.35 -7.08 15.97
CA GLY A 61 2.65 -6.61 15.46
C GLY A 61 2.90 -6.91 13.98
N GLY A 62 3.34 -5.92 13.20
CA GLY A 62 3.99 -6.26 11.93
C GLY A 62 3.76 -5.37 10.72
N ALA A 63 3.28 -4.13 10.87
CA ALA A 63 3.20 -3.17 9.77
C ALA A 63 2.09 -3.44 8.74
N LEU A 64 1.76 -2.37 8.02
CA LEU A 64 0.84 -2.37 6.90
C LEU A 64 1.65 -2.23 5.60
N LEU A 65 1.38 -3.11 4.65
CA LEU A 65 1.88 -3.00 3.28
C LEU A 65 0.80 -2.33 2.42
N PHE A 66 1.12 -1.17 1.87
CA PHE A 66 0.28 -0.46 0.91
C PHE A 66 0.82 -0.70 -0.49
N ARG A 67 -0.04 -1.17 -1.40
CA ARG A 67 0.32 -1.47 -2.79
C ARG A 67 -0.58 -0.65 -3.70
N VAL A 68 0.02 0.18 -4.55
CA VAL A 68 -0.69 0.89 -5.61
C VAL A 68 -0.72 -0.02 -6.83
N LEU A 69 -1.92 -0.44 -7.21
CA LEU A 69 -2.16 -1.41 -8.25
C LEU A 69 -2.98 -0.81 -9.39
N ILE A 70 -2.77 -1.30 -10.60
CA ILE A 70 -3.62 -1.04 -11.77
C ILE A 70 -4.10 -2.39 -12.30
N SER A 71 -5.41 -2.54 -12.50
CA SER A 71 -5.98 -3.78 -13.04
C SER A 71 -5.65 -3.94 -14.51
N GLY A 72 -4.79 -4.91 -14.85
CA GLY A 72 -4.37 -5.18 -16.22
C GLY A 72 -5.49 -5.70 -17.12
N VAL A 73 -5.30 -5.58 -18.44
CA VAL A 73 -6.29 -5.97 -19.48
C VAL A 73 -6.67 -7.45 -19.40
N LEU A 74 -5.77 -8.30 -18.88
CA LEU A 74 -5.95 -9.75 -18.75
C LEU A 74 -6.38 -10.18 -17.34
N GLY A 75 -6.91 -9.26 -16.52
CA GLY A 75 -7.36 -9.54 -15.15
C GLY A 75 -6.24 -9.70 -14.12
N SER A 76 -4.98 -9.51 -14.52
CA SER A 76 -3.84 -9.48 -13.59
C SER A 76 -3.57 -8.05 -13.11
N ASP A 77 -3.60 -7.82 -11.81
CA ASP A 77 -3.21 -6.53 -11.23
C ASP A 77 -1.69 -6.32 -11.30
N VAL A 78 -1.28 -5.12 -11.72
CA VAL A 78 0.14 -4.74 -11.83
C VAL A 78 0.46 -3.74 -10.74
N SER A 79 1.51 -4.02 -9.95
CA SER A 79 2.01 -3.06 -8.96
C SER A 79 2.75 -1.90 -9.62
N CYS A 80 2.29 -0.69 -9.34
CA CYS A 80 2.95 0.57 -9.67
C CYS A 80 4.01 0.94 -8.63
N GLY A 81 3.82 0.51 -7.39
CA GLY A 81 4.72 0.75 -6.28
C GLY A 81 4.07 0.30 -4.97
N GLU A 82 4.90 0.05 -3.97
CA GLU A 82 4.46 -0.35 -2.64
C GLU A 82 5.31 0.29 -1.55
N CYS A 83 4.74 0.43 -0.35
CA CYS A 83 5.46 0.86 0.83
C CYS A 83 4.99 0.11 2.07
N LEU A 84 5.93 -0.07 3.01
CA LEU A 84 5.69 -0.67 4.30
C LEU A 84 5.58 0.44 5.34
N VAL A 85 4.55 0.39 6.17
CA VAL A 85 4.33 1.37 7.24
C VAL A 85 4.17 0.63 8.55
N ASP A 86 5.15 0.79 9.43
CA ASP A 86 5.06 0.24 10.78
C ASP A 86 3.89 0.86 11.56
N LEU A 87 3.12 0.01 12.23
CA LEU A 87 1.93 0.44 12.98
C LEU A 87 2.29 1.32 14.17
N SER A 88 3.39 1.01 14.86
CA SER A 88 3.90 1.85 15.96
C SER A 88 4.27 3.24 15.46
N SER A 89 4.89 3.31 14.27
CA SER A 89 5.21 4.58 13.61
C SER A 89 3.96 5.38 13.27
N LEU A 90 2.89 4.74 12.78
CA LEU A 90 1.59 5.41 12.53
C LEU A 90 0.97 5.98 13.81
N LEU A 91 1.01 5.23 14.91
CA LEU A 91 0.42 5.65 16.19
C LEU A 91 1.19 6.80 16.87
N GLN A 92 2.47 6.99 16.53
CA GLN A 92 3.33 8.00 17.15
C GLN A 92 3.54 9.26 16.28
N GLN A 93 3.20 9.22 14.99
CA GLN A 93 3.41 10.33 14.05
C GLN A 93 2.26 11.34 14.08
N GLN A 94 2.58 12.60 13.81
CA GLN A 94 1.58 13.62 13.51
C GLN A 94 1.12 13.52 12.06
N SER A 95 -0.19 13.64 11.83
CA SER A 95 -0.82 13.65 10.51
C SER A 95 -0.47 14.97 9.77
N PRO A 96 -0.09 14.95 8.46
CA PRO A 96 -0.04 13.80 7.57
C PRO A 96 1.33 13.09 7.53
N LEU A 97 1.31 11.77 7.33
CA LEU A 97 2.51 10.94 7.11
C LEU A 97 2.77 10.76 5.61
N THR A 98 3.98 11.04 5.14
CA THR A 98 4.39 10.78 3.74
C THR A 98 5.37 9.62 3.66
N VAL A 99 5.10 8.64 2.80
CA VAL A 99 5.93 7.44 2.65
C VAL A 99 6.28 7.18 1.19
N GLN A 100 7.55 6.90 0.92
CA GLN A 100 8.05 6.63 -0.43
C GLN A 100 7.63 5.25 -0.94
N LEU A 101 7.08 5.21 -2.15
CA LEU A 101 6.74 3.99 -2.88
C LEU A 101 7.94 3.45 -3.63
N HIS A 102 8.12 2.14 -3.58
CA HIS A 102 9.16 1.43 -4.30
C HIS A 102 8.57 0.35 -5.20
N ARG A 103 9.23 0.07 -6.32
CA ARG A 103 8.93 -1.07 -7.19
C ARG A 103 10.25 -1.70 -7.61
N LYS A 104 10.48 -2.95 -7.22
CA LYS A 104 11.75 -3.66 -7.50
C LYS A 104 12.98 -2.87 -7.02
N GLY A 105 12.87 -2.22 -5.86
CA GLY A 105 13.93 -1.39 -5.27
C GLY A 105 13.99 0.05 -5.77
N GLU A 106 13.33 0.39 -6.88
CA GLU A 106 13.36 1.74 -7.45
C GLU A 106 12.24 2.63 -6.90
N PRO A 107 12.50 3.92 -6.60
CA PRO A 107 11.48 4.86 -6.17
C PRO A 107 10.48 5.15 -7.30
N THR A 108 9.19 5.15 -6.98
CA THR A 108 8.09 5.32 -7.97
C THR A 108 7.13 6.46 -7.64
N GLY A 109 7.24 7.04 -6.45
CA GLY A 109 6.37 8.12 -5.97
C GLY A 109 6.24 8.11 -4.46
N PHE A 110 5.16 8.72 -3.95
CA PHE A 110 4.87 8.79 -2.52
C PHE A 110 3.38 8.56 -2.27
N LEU A 111 3.05 7.93 -1.13
CA LEU A 111 1.72 7.98 -0.54
C LEU A 111 1.71 8.99 0.61
N LEU A 112 0.65 9.78 0.66
CA LEU A 112 0.38 10.69 1.77
C LEU A 112 -0.83 10.15 2.53
N PHE A 113 -0.61 9.82 3.81
CA PHE A 113 -1.62 9.33 4.72
C PHE A 113 -2.12 10.49 5.57
N ALA A 114 -3.43 10.67 5.58
CA ALA A 114 -4.13 11.55 6.51
C ALA A 114 -5.05 10.67 7.36
N PHE A 115 -4.84 10.72 8.67
CA PHE A 115 -5.59 10.01 9.70
C PHE A 115 -5.91 10.97 10.84
#